data_AF-A0A4Q0Z7R8-F1
#
_entry.id   AF-A0A4Q0Z7R8-F1
#
_cell.length_a   1.000
_cell.length_b   1.000
_cell.length_c   1.000
_cell.angle_alpha   90.00
_cell.angle_beta   90.00
_cell.angle_gamma   90.00
#
_symmetry.space_group_name_H-M   'P 1'
#
loop_
_entity.id
_entity.type
_entity.pdbx_description
1 polymer ?
#
loop_
_entity_poly.entity_id
_entity_poly.type
_entity_poly.pdbx_seq_one_letter_code
_entity_poly.pdbx_strand_id
1 'polypeptide(L)' 'MGKKLLDIMNDKIRFKHYSIKTEQSYIGWAKRYILYHKKRHPKDMGKIEIRSPLAF' A
#
# COMPACT_ATOMS: atom_id res chain seq x y z
N MET A 1 -7.02 15.15 12.49
CA MET A 1 -7.35 13.96 11.68
C MET A 1 -6.08 13.17 11.44
N GLY A 2 -6.04 11.86 11.73
CA GLY A 2 -4.85 11.04 11.48
C GLY A 2 -4.50 10.93 9.99
N LYS A 3 -3.21 10.83 9.64
CA LYS A 3 -2.77 10.61 8.25
C LYS A 3 -3.34 9.29 7.72
N LYS A 4 -3.85 9.28 6.49
CA LYS A 4 -4.32 8.04 5.85
C LYS A 4 -3.11 7.18 5.49
N LEU A 5 -3.30 5.87 5.41
CA LEU A 5 -2.24 4.91 5.09
C LEU A 5 -1.47 5.26 3.80
N LEU A 6 -2.19 5.72 2.78
CA LEU A 6 -1.59 6.12 1.50
C LEU A 6 -0.71 7.37 1.63
N ASP A 7 -1.08 8.31 2.52
CA ASP A 7 -0.27 9.50 2.79
C ASP A 7 1.05 9.11 3.48
N ILE A 8 0.98 8.18 4.43
CA ILE A 8 2.16 7.63 5.11
C ILE A 8 3.07 6.88 4.12
N MET A 9 2.49 6.15 3.16
CA MET A 9 3.28 5.50 2.10
C MET A 9 3.97 6.52 1.20
N ASN A 10 3.27 7.57 0.76
CA ASN A 10 3.86 8.62 -0.07
C ASN A 10 5.03 9.32 0.60
N ASP A 11 4.87 9.70 1.86
CA ASP A 11 5.94 10.34 2.62
C ASP A 11 7.18 9.44 2.68
N LYS A 12 7.01 8.13 2.90
CA LYS A 12 8.12 7.16 2.92
C LYS A 12 8.78 6.95 1.56
N ILE A 13 8.00 6.90 0.48
CA ILE A 13 8.52 6.70 -0.88
C ILE A 13 9.34 7.93 -1.30
N ARG A 14 8.82 9.13 -1.04
CA ARG A 14 9.52 10.39 -1.30
C ARG A 14 10.76 10.55 -0.43
N PHE A 15 10.69 10.16 0.84
CA PHE A 15 11.85 10.12 1.72
C PHE A 15 12.96 9.19 1.19
N LYS A 16 12.58 8.08 0.55
CA LYS A 16 13.54 7.17 -0.10
C LYS A 16 14.03 7.63 -1.48
N HIS A 17 13.62 8.82 -1.93
CA HIS A 17 14.03 9.41 -3.21
C HIS A 17 13.74 8.50 -4.41
N TYR A 18 12.67 7.69 -4.31
CA TYR A 18 12.23 6.90 -5.45
C TYR A 18 11.68 7.81 -6.55
N SER A 19 11.76 7.31 -7.78
CA SER A 19 11.17 8.01 -8.93
C SER A 19 9.65 8.17 -8.77
N ILE A 20 9.10 9.21 -9.38
CA ILE A 20 7.65 9.46 -9.45
C ILE A 20 6.90 8.24 -10.04
N LYS A 21 7.53 7.54 -11.00
CA LYS A 21 6.97 6.33 -11.62
C LYS A 21 6.86 5.17 -10.63
N THR A 22 7.85 5.04 -9.75
CA THR A 22 7.83 4.06 -8.66
C THR A 22 6.76 4.43 -7.62
N GLU A 23 6.63 5.71 -7.26
CA GLU A 23 5.58 6.21 -6.37
C GLU A 23 4.19 5.84 -6.88
N GLN A 24 3.88 6.16 -8.14
CA GLN A 24 2.59 5.85 -8.76
C GLN A 24 2.29 4.35 -8.77
N SER A 25 3.30 3.53 -9.09
CA SER A 25 3.15 2.07 -9.14
C SER A 25 2.84 1.50 -7.75
N TYR A 26 3.58 1.92 -6.72
CA TYR A 26 3.39 1.45 -5.34
C TYR A 26 2.05 1.90 -4.75
N ILE A 27 1.63 3.15 -4.97
CA ILE A 27 0.29 3.62 -4.57
C ILE A 27 -0.79 2.82 -5.30
N GLY A 28 -0.60 2.55 -6.60
CA GLY A 28 -1.52 1.77 -7.41
C GLY A 28 -1.76 0.37 -6.83
N TRP A 29 -0.67 -0.35 -6.51
CA TRP A 29 -0.73 -1.64 -5.85
C TRP A 29 -1.38 -1.56 -4.47
N ALA A 30 -1.02 -0.58 -3.65
CA ALA A 30 -1.61 -0.39 -2.33
C ALA A 30 -3.12 -0.12 -2.38
N LYS A 31 -3.59 0.71 -3.32
CA LYS A 31 -5.03 0.94 -3.53
C LYS A 31 -5.77 -0.34 -3.91
N ARG A 32 -5.23 -1.12 -4.86
CA ARG A 32 -5.82 -2.40 -5.26
C ARG A 32 -5.87 -3.39 -4.10
N TYR A 33 -4.79 -3.47 -3.32
CA TYR A 33 -4.72 -4.32 -2.13
C TYR A 33 -5.79 -3.93 -1.09
N ILE A 34 -5.91 -2.63 -0.75
CA ILE A 34 -6.92 -2.14 0.19
C ILE A 34 -8.35 -2.43 -0.31
N LEU A 35 -8.61 -2.25 -1.61
CA LEU A 35 -9.93 -2.53 -2.20
C LEU A 35 -10.26 -4.02 -2.20
N TYR A 36 -9.30 -4.87 -2.57
CA TYR A 36 -9.46 -6.34 -2.55
C TYR A 36 -9.81 -6.84 -1.16
N HIS A 37 -9.20 -6.25 -0.14
CA HIS A 37 -9.41 -6.58 1.26
C HIS A 37 -10.58 -5.82 1.92
N LYS A 38 -11.56 -5.34 1.14
CA LYS A 38 -12.77 -4.65 1.62
C LYS A 38 -12.48 -3.44 2.53
N LYS A 39 -11.40 -2.69 2.23
CA LYS A 39 -10.91 -1.53 3.01
C LYS A 39 -10.44 -1.87 4.43
N ARG A 40 -10.14 -3.14 4.71
CA ARG A 40 -9.52 -3.53 5.98
C ARG A 40 -8.09 -2.99 6.04
N HIS A 41 -7.71 -2.46 7.21
CA HIS A 41 -6.41 -1.84 7.36
C HIS A 41 -5.31 -2.92 7.38
N PRO A 42 -4.23 -2.81 6.58
CA PRO A 42 -3.19 -3.86 6.46
C PRO A 42 -2.47 -4.20 7.77
N LYS A 43 -2.52 -3.32 8.78
CA LYS A 43 -2.00 -3.60 10.13
C LYS A 43 -2.83 -4.69 10.85
N ASP A 44 -4.09 -4.83 10.49
CA ASP A 44 -5.01 -5.86 10.98
C ASP A 44 -5.04 -7.10 10.06
N MET A 45 -4.16 -7.11 9.05
CA MET A 45 -3.97 -8.19 8.08
C MET A 45 -2.62 -8.84 8.35
N GLY A 46 -2.66 -10.07 8.85
CA GLY A 46 -1.43 -10.80 9.22
C GLY A 46 -0.56 -11.09 7.99
N LYS A 47 0.74 -11.35 8.20
CA LYS A 47 1.70 -11.74 7.14
C LYS A 47 1.18 -12.83 6.19
N ILE A 48 0.25 -13.67 6.64
CA ILE A 48 -0.39 -14.74 5.89
C ILE A 48 -1.26 -14.19 4.74
N GLU A 49 -1.99 -13.09 4.96
CA GLU A 49 -2.84 -12.46 3.94
C GLU A 49 -2.01 -11.65 2.93
N ILE A 50 -0.88 -11.06 3.37
CA ILE A 50 0.09 -10.38 2.49
C ILE A 50 0.84 -11.38 1.61
N ARG A 51 1.02 -12.62 2.09
CA ARG A 51 1.65 -13.71 1.34
C ARG A 51 0.67 -14.46 0.44
N SER A 52 -0.63 -14.17 0.51
CA SER A 52 -1.55 -14.70 -0.49
C SER A 52 -1.07 -14.20 -1.85
N PRO A 53 -0.62 -15.08 -2.75
CA PRO A 53 -0.23 -14.64 -4.07
C PRO A 53 -1.46 -13.95 -4.67
N LEU A 54 -1.29 -12.70 -5.09
CA LEU A 54 -2.11 -12.15 -6.16
C LEU A 54 -1.87 -13.11 -7.33
N ALA A 55 -2.69 -14.16 -7.43
CA ALA A 55 -2.59 -15.16 -8.46
C ALA A 55 -2.76 -14.40 -9.79
N PHE A 56 -1.65 -14.30 -10.52
CA PHE A 56 -1.64 -14.03 -11.95
C PHE A 56 -1.85 -15.35 -12.68
#